data_AF-A0A1H5MZQ3-F1
#
_entry.id   AF-A0A1H5MZQ3-F1
#
_cell.length_a   1.000
_cell.length_b   1.000
_cell.length_c   1.000
_cell.angle_alpha   90.00
_cell.angle_beta   90.00
_cell.angle_gamma   90.00
#
_symmetry.space_group_name_H-M   'P 1'
#
loop_
_entity.id
_entity.type
_entity.pdbx_description
1 polymer ?
#
loop_
_entity_poly.entity_id
_entity_poly.type
_entity_poly.pdbx_seq_one_letter_code
_entity_poly.pdbx_strand_id
1 'polypeptide(L)'
;MVLTNCVEMETFRSRLKNGDIKKANWQELYILTRHWKSDLEFYIGDLQFLQRLIGKYSIWIEKAQNSVAVSKLLSDLHQLSDDGRKILDKLQDHLEHLSGLMNNDKGIDPENFIKTHEIIEDEISQFVKSFRNNRKEVYRLTEEIMDSEDLTPE
;
A
#
# COMPACT_ATOMS: atom_id res chain seq x y z
N MET A 1 3.62 14.88 -0.61
CA MET A 1 4.45 14.89 0.62
C MET A 1 3.93 13.78 1.52
N VAL A 2 4.55 12.59 1.48
CA VAL A 2 4.07 11.38 2.21
C VAL A 2 5.16 10.89 3.14
N LEU A 3 5.44 11.67 4.18
CA LEU A 3 6.35 11.30 5.27
C LEU A 3 5.64 11.20 6.62
N THR A 4 4.32 11.39 6.68
CA THR A 4 3.58 11.52 7.96
C THR A 4 3.17 10.19 8.61
N ASN A 5 3.12 9.07 7.87
CA ASN A 5 2.36 7.90 8.36
C ASN A 5 3.10 6.95 9.32
N CYS A 6 4.43 6.85 9.29
CA CYS A 6 5.12 5.86 10.14
C CYS A 6 5.05 6.21 11.63
N VAL A 7 5.15 7.50 11.96
CA VAL A 7 5.13 7.98 13.36
C VAL A 7 3.72 7.86 13.96
N GLU A 8 2.69 8.12 13.16
CA GLU A 8 1.30 7.97 13.60
C GLU A 8 0.94 6.50 13.87
N MET A 9 1.34 5.57 13.00
CA MET A 9 1.10 4.13 13.19
C MET A 9 1.73 3.56 14.48
N GLU A 10 3.02 3.83 14.72
CA GLU A 10 3.72 3.35 15.93
C GLU A 10 3.06 3.86 17.23
N THR A 11 2.50 5.07 17.19
CA THR A 11 1.82 5.68 18.33
C THR A 11 0.49 4.98 18.64
N PHE A 12 -0.31 4.63 17.63
CA PHE A 12 -1.58 3.92 17.85
C PHE A 12 -1.39 2.47 18.28
N ARG A 13 -0.42 1.77 17.67
CA ARG A 13 -0.05 0.40 18.04
C ARG A 13 0.35 0.27 19.52
N SER A 14 1.17 1.19 20.01
CA SER A 14 1.58 1.21 21.42
C SER A 14 0.40 1.50 22.37
N ARG A 15 -0.53 2.38 21.99
CA ARG A 15 -1.76 2.66 22.75
C ARG A 15 -2.67 1.44 22.87
N LEU A 16 -2.83 0.65 21.80
CA LEU A 16 -3.67 -0.55 21.79
C LEU A 16 -3.10 -1.67 22.67
N LYS A 17 -1.78 -1.90 22.62
CA LYS A 17 -1.11 -2.96 23.40
C LYS A 17 -1.11 -2.76 24.92
N ASN A 18 -1.13 -1.51 25.39
CA ASN A 18 -1.04 -1.20 26.81
C ASN A 18 -2.38 -1.34 27.58
N GLY A 19 -3.44 -1.86 26.96
CA GLY A 19 -4.71 -2.11 27.63
C GLY A 19 -5.57 -0.86 27.85
N ASP A 20 -5.14 0.30 27.34
CA ASP A 20 -5.89 1.57 27.36
C ASP A 20 -7.04 1.61 26.34
N ILE A 21 -7.51 0.44 25.87
CA ILE A 21 -8.64 0.30 24.95
C ILE A 21 -9.92 0.88 25.56
N LYS A 22 -10.02 0.92 26.89
CA LYS A 22 -11.10 1.63 27.62
C LYS A 22 -11.10 3.15 27.40
N LYS A 23 -10.03 3.70 26.79
CA LYS A 23 -9.87 5.09 26.31
C LYS A 23 -9.50 5.15 24.82
N ALA A 24 -9.54 4.05 24.08
CA ALA A 24 -9.35 4.11 22.64
C ALA A 24 -10.50 4.94 22.07
N ASN A 25 -10.16 6.12 21.55
CA ASN A 25 -11.10 6.97 20.87
C ASN A 25 -11.41 6.26 19.54
N TRP A 26 -12.48 5.45 19.51
CA TRP A 26 -12.88 4.69 18.32
C TRP A 26 -12.98 5.59 17.08
N GLN A 27 -13.34 6.86 17.29
CA GLN A 27 -13.35 7.90 16.27
C GLN A 27 -11.94 8.19 15.71
N GLU A 28 -10.91 8.30 16.56
CA GLU A 28 -9.52 8.45 16.10
C GLU A 28 -9.07 7.25 15.27
N LEU A 29 -9.36 6.02 15.73
CA LEU A 29 -9.02 4.80 14.99
C LEU A 29 -9.79 4.70 13.67
N TYR A 30 -11.04 5.14 13.64
CA TYR A 30 -11.83 5.24 12.42
C TYR A 30 -11.21 6.22 11.42
N ILE A 31 -10.84 7.42 11.87
CA ILE A 31 -10.18 8.43 11.04
C ILE A 31 -8.84 7.91 10.50
N LEU A 32 -8.02 7.29 11.36
CA LEU A 32 -6.75 6.69 10.95
C LEU A 32 -6.95 5.60 9.89
N THR A 33 -7.89 4.68 10.13
CA THR A 33 -8.19 3.58 9.22
C THR A 33 -8.73 4.10 7.87
N ARG A 34 -9.53 5.18 7.89
CA ARG A 34 -9.97 5.90 6.69
C ARG A 34 -8.81 6.48 5.91
N HIS A 35 -7.82 7.06 6.59
CA HIS A 35 -6.61 7.57 5.95
C HIS A 35 -5.80 6.45 5.30
N TRP A 36 -5.59 5.33 6.00
CA TRP A 36 -4.93 4.16 5.42
C TRP A 36 -5.61 3.66 4.16
N LYS A 37 -6.95 3.58 4.15
CA LYS A 37 -7.73 3.21 2.97
C LYS A 37 -7.48 4.17 1.81
N SER A 38 -7.54 5.48 2.06
CA SER A 38 -7.30 6.51 1.04
C SER A 38 -5.88 6.45 0.46
N ASP A 39 -4.87 6.27 1.32
CA ASP A 39 -3.48 6.15 0.89
C ASP A 39 -3.26 4.89 0.06
N LEU A 40 -3.88 3.78 0.44
CA LEU A 40 -3.78 2.52 -0.27
C LEU A 40 -4.45 2.59 -1.66
N GLU A 41 -5.61 3.25 -1.77
CA GLU A 41 -6.24 3.57 -3.06
C GLU A 41 -5.31 4.38 -3.97
N PHE A 42 -4.64 5.40 -3.40
CA PHE A 42 -3.66 6.20 -4.13
C PHE A 42 -2.49 5.34 -4.63
N TYR A 43 -1.90 4.50 -3.78
CA TYR A 43 -0.79 3.62 -4.18
C TYR A 43 -1.18 2.60 -5.25
N ILE A 44 -2.40 2.05 -5.20
CA ILE A 44 -2.90 1.14 -6.24
C ILE A 44 -3.05 1.87 -7.58
N GLY A 45 -3.54 3.12 -7.57
CA GLY A 45 -3.57 3.97 -8.76
C GLY A 45 -2.16 4.21 -9.33
N ASP A 46 -1.19 4.49 -8.46
CA ASP A 46 0.22 4.62 -8.85
C ASP A 46 0.79 3.33 -9.45
N LEU A 47 0.49 2.16 -8.87
CA LEU A 47 0.93 0.86 -9.41
C LEU A 47 0.40 0.63 -10.84
N GLN A 48 -0.86 0.94 -11.09
CA GLN A 48 -1.44 0.86 -12.44
C GLN A 48 -0.75 1.83 -13.40
N PHE A 49 -0.39 3.02 -12.93
CA PHE A 49 0.40 3.96 -13.73
C PHE A 49 1.79 3.40 -14.07
N LEU A 50 2.50 2.84 -13.09
CA LEU A 50 3.83 2.25 -13.29
C LEU A 50 3.81 1.07 -14.26
N GLN A 51 2.77 0.22 -14.19
CA GLN A 51 2.56 -0.87 -15.17
C GLN A 51 2.42 -0.33 -16.60
N ARG A 52 1.59 0.70 -16.79
CA ARG A 52 1.43 1.35 -18.11
C ARG A 52 2.73 2.01 -18.58
N LEU A 53 3.48 2.61 -17.66
CA LEU A 53 4.76 3.23 -17.96
C LEU A 53 5.74 2.20 -18.53
N ILE A 54 5.95 1.09 -17.81
CA ILE A 54 6.83 0.01 -18.29
C ILE A 54 6.32 -0.58 -19.60
N GLY A 55 5.01 -0.83 -19.72
CA GLY A 55 4.43 -1.36 -20.96
C GLY A 55 4.64 -0.44 -22.17
N LYS A 56 4.76 0.88 -21.97
CA LYS A 56 5.11 1.82 -23.05
C LYS A 56 6.57 1.69 -23.47
N TYR A 57 7.48 1.51 -22.51
CA TYR A 57 8.91 1.39 -22.78
C TYR A 57 9.33 -0.04 -23.17
N SER A 58 8.50 -1.06 -22.96
CA SER A 58 8.86 -2.46 -23.22
C SER A 58 9.24 -2.77 -24.66
N ILE A 59 8.69 -2.04 -25.64
CA ILE A 59 9.06 -2.13 -27.06
C ILE A 59 10.55 -1.82 -27.28
N TRP A 60 11.06 -0.84 -26.52
CA TRP A 60 12.47 -0.45 -26.55
C TRP A 60 13.33 -1.42 -25.74
N ILE A 61 12.78 -1.97 -24.64
CA ILE A 61 13.48 -2.94 -23.79
C ILE A 61 13.68 -4.30 -24.46
N GLU A 62 12.76 -4.77 -25.30
CA GLU A 62 12.91 -6.03 -26.03
C GLU A 62 14.15 -6.04 -26.93
N LYS A 63 14.59 -4.88 -27.41
CA LYS A 63 15.82 -4.73 -28.20
C LYS A 63 17.09 -4.76 -27.33
N ALA A 64 16.99 -4.45 -26.04
CA ALA A 64 18.11 -4.25 -25.11
C ALA A 64 18.44 -5.48 -24.23
N GLN A 65 17.96 -6.69 -24.55
CA GLN A 65 18.17 -7.95 -23.79
C GLN A 65 17.59 -8.01 -22.35
N ASN A 66 16.80 -7.03 -21.91
CA ASN A 66 16.26 -6.94 -20.55
C ASN A 66 14.84 -7.54 -20.37
N SER A 67 14.38 -8.40 -21.29
CA SER A 67 12.97 -8.88 -21.34
C SER A 67 12.53 -9.66 -20.09
N VAL A 68 13.42 -10.46 -19.49
CA VAL A 68 13.11 -11.25 -18.29
C VAL A 68 12.91 -10.36 -17.06
N ALA A 69 13.78 -9.36 -16.86
CA ALA A 69 13.68 -8.43 -15.74
C ALA A 69 12.40 -7.59 -15.81
N VAL A 70 12.04 -7.12 -17.01
CA VAL A 70 10.80 -6.39 -17.26
C VAL A 70 9.57 -7.25 -16.99
N SER A 71 9.55 -8.48 -17.51
CA SER A 71 8.43 -9.40 -17.29
C SER A 71 8.21 -9.68 -15.80
N LYS A 72 9.31 -9.90 -15.06
CA LYS A 72 9.26 -10.06 -13.60
C LYS A 72 8.71 -8.81 -12.91
N LEU A 73 9.21 -7.62 -13.24
CA LEU A 73 8.73 -6.38 -12.62
C LEU A 73 7.24 -6.11 -12.91
N LEU A 74 6.77 -6.37 -14.12
CA LEU A 74 5.34 -6.27 -14.46
C LEU A 74 4.50 -7.25 -13.63
N SER A 75 4.95 -8.49 -13.46
CA SER A 75 4.30 -9.48 -12.59
C SER A 75 4.28 -9.00 -11.13
N ASP A 76 5.40 -8.50 -10.61
CA ASP A 76 5.52 -8.01 -9.23
C ASP A 76 4.60 -6.82 -8.98
N LEU A 77 4.48 -5.89 -9.95
CA LEU A 77 3.53 -4.78 -9.88
C LEU A 77 2.07 -5.25 -9.91
N HIS A 78 1.75 -6.27 -10.71
CA HIS A 78 0.40 -6.84 -10.80
C HIS A 78 0.01 -7.50 -9.48
N GLN A 79 0.87 -8.39 -8.98
CA GLN A 79 0.64 -9.06 -7.71
C GLN A 79 0.49 -8.06 -6.57
N LEU A 80 1.35 -7.04 -6.52
CA LEU A 80 1.26 -6.01 -5.48
C LEU A 80 -0.05 -5.22 -5.58
N SER A 81 -0.55 -4.93 -6.79
CA SER A 81 -1.85 -4.28 -6.96
C SER A 81 -2.99 -5.15 -6.43
N ASP A 82 -2.94 -6.47 -6.63
CA ASP A 82 -3.96 -7.39 -6.12
C ASP A 82 -3.91 -7.53 -4.60
N ASP A 83 -2.70 -7.57 -4.04
CA ASP A 83 -2.52 -7.61 -2.59
C ASP A 83 -3.04 -6.31 -1.94
N GLY A 84 -2.80 -5.16 -2.57
CA GLY A 84 -3.40 -3.89 -2.16
C GLY A 84 -4.94 -3.93 -2.14
N ARG A 85 -5.58 -4.54 -3.15
CA ARG A 85 -7.05 -4.68 -3.18
C ARG A 85 -7.56 -5.56 -2.05
N LYS A 86 -6.89 -6.67 -1.74
CA LYS A 86 -7.26 -7.54 -0.61
C LYS A 86 -7.16 -6.80 0.73
N ILE A 87 -6.15 -5.93 0.89
CA ILE A 87 -6.02 -5.10 2.09
C ILE A 87 -7.13 -4.03 2.13
N LEU A 88 -7.53 -3.45 0.99
CA LEU A 88 -8.68 -2.53 0.94
C LEU A 88 -9.98 -3.20 1.40
N ASP A 89 -10.23 -4.44 0.99
CA ASP A 89 -11.41 -5.19 1.42
C ASP A 89 -11.40 -5.38 2.94
N LYS A 90 -10.25 -5.79 3.51
CA LYS A 90 -10.09 -5.91 4.97
C LYS A 90 -10.29 -4.58 5.70
N LEU A 91 -9.79 -3.47 5.14
CA LEU A 91 -9.96 -2.13 5.71
C LEU A 91 -11.42 -1.70 5.69
N GLN A 92 -12.17 -2.05 4.65
CA GLN A 92 -13.59 -1.77 4.55
C GLN A 92 -14.37 -2.50 5.64
N ASP A 93 -14.14 -3.81 5.79
CA ASP A 93 -14.75 -4.62 6.86
C ASP A 93 -14.37 -4.07 8.25
N HIS A 94 -13.11 -3.66 8.43
CA HIS A 94 -12.62 -3.11 9.70
C HIS A 94 -13.28 -1.76 10.05
N LEU A 95 -13.56 -0.92 9.06
CA LEU A 95 -14.30 0.34 9.25
C LEU A 95 -15.76 0.10 9.64
N GLU A 96 -16.38 -0.95 9.10
CA GLU A 96 -17.73 -1.37 9.48
C GLU A 96 -17.78 -1.84 10.93
N HIS A 97 -16.81 -2.65 11.36
CA HIS A 97 -16.66 -3.04 12.77
C HIS A 97 -16.42 -1.84 13.69
N LEU A 98 -15.55 -0.89 13.31
CA LEU A 98 -15.35 0.34 14.08
C LEU A 98 -16.65 1.15 14.22
N SER A 99 -17.43 1.23 13.15
CA SER A 99 -18.74 1.90 13.18
C SER A 99 -19.71 1.19 14.13
N GLY A 100 -19.71 -0.14 14.18
CA GLY A 100 -20.48 -0.92 15.14
C GLY A 100 -20.07 -0.65 16.59
N LEU A 101 -18.76 -0.68 16.87
CA LEU A 101 -18.21 -0.37 18.21
C LEU A 101 -18.59 1.04 18.67
N MET A 102 -18.51 2.04 17.80
CA MET A 102 -18.92 3.42 18.10
C MET A 102 -20.42 3.54 18.46
N ASN A 103 -21.25 2.62 17.96
CA ASN A 103 -22.68 2.54 18.23
C ASN A 103 -23.04 1.60 19.39
N ASN A 104 -22.05 1.20 20.21
CA ASN A 104 -22.21 0.27 21.34
C ASN A 104 -22.72 -1.12 20.96
N ASP A 105 -22.35 -1.62 19.78
CA ASP A 105 -22.59 -3.03 19.44
C ASP A 105 -21.80 -3.96 20.39
N LYS A 106 -22.53 -4.80 21.12
CA LYS A 106 -21.97 -5.74 22.12
C LYS A 106 -21.50 -7.05 21.51
N GLY A 107 -21.71 -7.27 20.20
CA GLY A 107 -21.30 -8.48 19.50
C GLY A 107 -19.83 -8.55 19.12
N ILE A 108 -19.08 -7.44 19.25
CA ILE A 108 -17.69 -7.36 18.80
C ILE A 108 -16.75 -7.67 19.98
N ASP A 109 -15.93 -8.71 19.81
CA ASP A 109 -14.85 -9.04 20.75
C ASP A 109 -13.69 -8.04 20.62
N PRO A 110 -13.38 -7.23 21.66
CA PRO A 110 -12.31 -6.26 21.61
C PRO A 110 -10.92 -6.87 21.37
N GLU A 111 -10.66 -8.08 21.89
CA GLU A 111 -9.34 -8.71 21.74
C GLU A 111 -9.10 -9.13 20.29
N ASN A 112 -10.12 -9.75 19.66
CA ASN A 112 -10.07 -10.09 18.25
C ASN A 112 -9.94 -8.85 17.37
N PHE A 113 -10.68 -7.78 17.67
CA PHE A 113 -10.60 -6.51 16.94
C PHE A 113 -9.16 -5.95 16.93
N ILE A 114 -8.48 -5.95 18.07
CA ILE A 114 -7.11 -5.44 18.19
C ILE A 114 -6.14 -6.27 17.36
N LYS A 115 -6.24 -7.61 17.45
CA LYS A 115 -5.40 -8.51 16.65
C LYS A 115 -5.60 -8.25 15.16
N THR A 116 -6.85 -8.12 14.70
CA THR A 116 -7.16 -7.77 13.32
C THR A 116 -6.55 -6.42 12.92
N HIS A 117 -6.67 -5.40 13.76
CA HIS A 117 -6.11 -4.09 13.50
C HIS A 117 -4.57 -4.13 13.35
N GLU A 118 -3.88 -4.84 14.25
CA GLU A 118 -2.42 -4.98 14.20
C GLU A 118 -1.95 -5.72 12.94
N ILE A 119 -2.70 -6.75 12.51
CA ILE A 119 -2.41 -7.48 11.28
C ILE A 119 -2.54 -6.56 10.06
N ILE A 120 -3.63 -5.77 9.99
CA ILE A 120 -3.85 -4.83 8.89
C ILE A 120 -2.72 -3.79 8.84
N GLU A 121 -2.29 -3.26 9.99
CA GLU A 121 -1.19 -2.30 10.09
C GLU A 121 0.13 -2.88 9.54
N ASP A 122 0.47 -4.12 9.90
CA ASP A 122 1.66 -4.81 9.38
C ASP A 122 1.57 -5.07 7.88
N GLU A 123 0.40 -5.48 7.39
CA GLU A 123 0.15 -5.70 5.96
C GLU A 123 0.32 -4.41 5.14
N ILE A 124 -0.23 -3.28 5.61
CA ILE A 124 -0.04 -1.97 4.97
C ILE A 124 1.44 -1.57 4.99
N SER A 125 2.10 -1.73 6.13
CA SER A 125 3.52 -1.40 6.27
C SER A 125 4.39 -2.20 5.30
N GLN A 126 4.09 -3.48 5.12
CA GLN A 126 4.80 -4.34 4.18
C GLN A 126 4.46 -3.95 2.73
N PHE A 127 3.19 -3.70 2.41
CA PHE A 127 2.76 -3.22 1.10
C PHE A 127 3.50 -1.94 0.71
N VAL A 128 3.57 -0.94 1.59
CA VAL A 128 4.24 0.35 1.32
C VAL A 128 5.74 0.16 1.06
N LYS A 129 6.41 -0.74 1.78
CA LYS A 129 7.82 -1.08 1.52
C LYS A 129 7.99 -1.70 0.12
N SER A 130 7.17 -2.68 -0.23
CA SER A 130 7.19 -3.31 -1.55
C SER A 130 6.89 -2.31 -2.67
N PHE A 131 5.89 -1.44 -2.48
CA PHE A 131 5.55 -0.37 -3.42
C PHE A 131 6.73 0.55 -3.69
N ARG A 132 7.41 1.02 -2.64
CA ARG A 132 8.58 1.90 -2.76
C ARG A 132 9.72 1.23 -3.52
N ASN A 133 9.95 -0.06 -3.29
CA ASN A 133 10.99 -0.81 -3.99
C ASN A 133 10.64 -0.99 -5.48
N ASN A 134 9.42 -1.42 -5.79
CA ASN A 134 8.97 -1.57 -7.18
C ASN A 134 9.02 -0.24 -7.94
N ARG A 135 8.62 0.87 -7.30
CA ARG A 135 8.69 2.20 -7.92
C ARG A 135 10.12 2.62 -8.25
N LYS A 136 11.07 2.36 -7.35
CA LYS A 136 12.50 2.63 -7.62
C LYS A 136 13.01 1.82 -8.80
N GLU A 137 12.63 0.55 -8.88
CA GLU A 137 13.07 -0.32 -9.96
C GLU A 137 12.47 0.09 -11.31
N VAL A 138 11.21 0.52 -11.33
CA VAL A 138 10.59 1.12 -12.52
C VAL A 138 11.43 2.31 -13.00
N TYR A 139 11.76 3.24 -12.11
CA TYR A 139 12.52 4.44 -12.46
C TYR A 139 13.92 4.10 -13.00
N ARG A 140 14.65 3.21 -12.30
CA ARG A 140 15.97 2.75 -12.75
C ARG A 140 15.91 2.19 -14.18
N LEU A 141 14.95 1.30 -14.46
CA LEU A 141 14.81 0.72 -15.79
C LEU A 141 14.42 1.78 -16.83
N THR A 142 13.52 2.71 -16.51
CA THR A 142 13.14 3.77 -17.45
C THR A 142 14.29 4.73 -17.74
N GLU A 143 15.10 5.07 -16.74
CA GLU A 143 16.30 5.90 -16.91
C GLU A 143 17.34 5.20 -17.79
N GLU A 144 17.63 3.92 -17.54
CA GLU A 144 18.57 3.15 -18.37
C GLU A 144 18.18 3.11 -19.85
N ILE A 145 16.89 2.98 -20.14
CA ILE A 145 16.39 2.99 -21.52
C ILE A 145 16.59 4.38 -22.13
N MET A 146 16.21 5.44 -21.41
CA MET A 146 16.34 6.82 -21.86
C MET A 146 17.80 7.21 -22.09
N ASP A 147 18.74 6.74 -21.28
CA ASP A 147 20.18 7.00 -21.42
C ASP A 147 20.82 6.14 -22.52
N SER A 148 20.28 4.93 -22.78
CA SER A 148 20.75 4.05 -23.86
C SER A 148 20.33 4.51 -25.25
N GLU A 149 19.27 5.30 -25.33
CA GLU A 149 18.86 6.01 -26.53
C GLU A 149 19.60 7.34 -26.58
N ASP A 150 20.56 7.47 -27.50
CA ASP A 150 20.96 8.79 -28.01
C ASP A 150 19.72 9.32 -28.75
N LEU A 151 18.80 9.95 -28.00
CA LEU A 151 17.59 10.59 -28.51
C LEU A 151 17.97 11.86 -29.28
N THR A 152 18.89 11.75 -30.25
CA THR A 152 19.16 12.81 -31.21
C THR A 152 17.96 12.90 -32.16
N PRO A 153 17.24 14.02 -32.20
CA PRO A 153 16.24 14.24 -33.22
C PRO A 153 16.94 14.30 -34.58
N GLU A 154 16.52 13.48 -35.54
CA GLU A 154 16.86 13.65 -36.97
C GLU A 154 16.30 14.98 -37.53
#